data_AF-A0A3D0TKN9-F1
#
_entry.id   AF-A0A3D0TKN9-F1
#
_cell.length_a   1.000
_cell.length_b   1.000
_cell.length_c   1.000
_cell.angle_alpha   90.00
_cell.angle_beta   90.00
_cell.angle_gamma   90.00
#
_symmetry.space_group_name_H-M   'P 1'
#
loop_
_entity.id
_entity.type
_entity.pdbx_description
1 polymer ?
#
loop_
_entity_poly.entity_id
_entity_poly.type
_entity_poly.pdbx_seq_one_letter_code
_entity_poly.pdbx_strand_id
1 'polypeptide(L)'
;MIAMILAGGTGTRLWPYSRSMTPKQFLNLGSTHESLFQETCRRLETLIDPEKIYVVGSASHEGELQQQMAQIYPDYRPEQLLIEPLSRNTAPAILWGILQIPENQRGEPVVILASDHLIKAPEHFIGALKNAETLASSGYLVTFGIRPDRPETGYGYIKAGEALEVGFKVADFVEKPDQSTAESYLESSDYTWNASIFMAT
;
A
#
# COMPACT_ATOMS: atom_id res chain seq x y z
N MET A 1 -4.09 3.32 -14.69
CA MET A 1 -4.20 3.21 -13.22
C MET A 1 -3.60 4.41 -12.49
N ILE A 2 -4.06 4.65 -11.26
CA ILE A 2 -3.62 5.69 -10.32
C ILE A 2 -2.96 5.01 -9.10
N ALA A 3 -1.96 5.65 -8.49
CA ALA A 3 -1.43 5.22 -7.18
C ALA A 3 -1.85 6.17 -6.07
N MET A 4 -2.28 5.60 -4.95
CA MET A 4 -2.53 6.29 -3.69
C MET A 4 -1.62 5.72 -2.62
N ILE A 5 -0.66 6.50 -2.17
CA ILE A 5 0.32 6.11 -1.14
C ILE A 5 -0.10 6.70 0.20
N LEU A 6 -0.41 5.83 1.16
CA LEU A 6 -0.78 6.22 2.52
C LEU A 6 0.49 6.43 3.35
N ALA A 7 0.73 7.68 3.76
CA ALA A 7 1.91 8.14 4.48
C ALA A 7 1.59 8.91 5.77
N GLY A 8 0.36 8.80 6.30
CA GLY A 8 -0.08 9.42 7.55
C GLY A 8 0.36 8.70 8.84
N GLY A 9 1.12 7.61 8.75
CA GLY A 9 1.54 6.83 9.92
C GLY A 9 2.51 7.60 10.82
N THR A 10 2.26 7.61 12.13
CA THR A 10 3.14 8.26 13.13
C THR A 10 4.35 7.40 13.52
N GLY A 11 4.44 6.17 13.00
CA GLY A 11 5.63 5.32 13.13
C GLY A 11 5.95 4.83 14.54
N THR A 12 5.05 4.87 15.53
CA THR A 12 5.37 4.67 16.96
C THR A 12 5.93 3.28 17.36
N ARG A 13 5.89 2.28 16.47
CA ARG A 13 6.29 0.88 16.75
C ARG A 13 7.80 0.60 16.61
N LEU A 14 8.60 1.51 16.05
CA LEU A 14 10.05 1.34 15.89
C LEU A 14 10.88 2.19 16.86
N TRP A 15 10.32 2.56 18.00
CA TRP A 15 11.06 3.32 19.00
C TRP A 15 12.29 2.52 19.47
N PRO A 16 13.51 3.11 19.57
CA PRO A 16 13.84 4.54 19.50
C PRO A 16 14.20 5.08 18.10
N TYR A 17 14.19 4.24 17.07
CA TYR A 17 14.53 4.63 15.69
C TYR A 17 13.47 5.53 15.07
N SER A 18 12.19 5.27 15.35
CA SER A 18 11.09 6.18 15.02
C SER A 18 10.85 7.19 16.16
N ARG A 19 10.84 8.47 15.83
CA ARG A 19 10.39 9.55 16.73
C ARG A 19 9.09 10.15 16.19
N SER A 20 8.34 10.89 17.01
CA SER A 20 7.15 11.61 16.54
C SER A 20 7.42 12.52 15.34
N MET A 21 8.66 12.98 15.19
CA MET A 21 9.14 13.81 14.07
C MET A 21 9.81 13.02 12.93
N THR A 22 10.09 11.73 13.11
CA THR A 22 10.66 10.84 12.08
C THR A 22 9.96 9.47 12.13
N PRO A 23 8.75 9.39 11.56
CA PRO A 23 8.07 8.12 11.33
C PRO A 23 8.88 7.10 10.53
N LYS A 24 8.50 5.83 10.65
CA LYS A 24 9.16 4.69 10.02
C LYS A 24 9.35 4.84 8.50
N GLN A 25 8.37 5.40 7.80
CA GLN A 25 8.42 5.58 6.36
C GLN A 25 9.56 6.49 5.89
N PHE A 26 10.09 7.35 6.76
CA PHE A 26 11.23 8.24 6.47
C PHE A 26 12.56 7.68 6.94
N LEU A 27 12.57 6.49 7.56
CA LEU A 27 13.80 5.83 7.94
C LEU A 27 14.41 5.11 6.74
N ASN A 28 15.72 5.20 6.61
CA ASN A 28 16.51 4.40 5.69
C ASN A 28 16.67 2.99 6.29
N LEU A 29 15.66 2.15 6.08
CA LEU A 29 15.60 0.75 6.53
C LEU A 29 15.62 -0.25 5.37
N GLY A 30 15.65 0.25 4.15
CA GLY A 30 15.65 -0.56 2.94
C GLY A 30 17.05 -1.00 2.53
N SER A 31 17.16 -1.48 1.29
CA SER A 31 18.44 -1.88 0.68
C SER A 31 19.17 -0.73 0.01
N THR A 32 18.54 0.43 -0.11
CA THR A 32 19.11 1.64 -0.70
C THR A 32 19.54 2.65 0.38
N HIS A 33 20.04 3.82 -0.02
CA HIS A 33 20.23 4.93 0.91
C HIS A 33 18.97 5.81 1.07
N GLU A 34 17.88 5.47 0.40
CA GLU A 34 16.61 6.20 0.39
C GLU A 34 15.68 5.73 1.52
N SER A 35 14.63 6.50 1.80
CA SER A 35 13.60 6.11 2.76
C SER A 35 12.66 5.03 2.20
N LEU A 36 11.92 4.31 3.06
CA LEU A 36 10.90 3.36 2.59
C LEU A 36 9.80 4.02 1.75
N PHE A 37 9.46 5.27 2.06
CA PHE A 37 8.54 6.07 1.26
C PHE A 37 9.10 6.31 -0.14
N GLN A 38 10.36 6.73 -0.22
CA GLN A 38 11.05 6.96 -1.48
C GLN A 38 11.18 5.68 -2.31
N GLU A 39 11.57 4.57 -1.69
CA GLU A 39 11.62 3.26 -2.34
C GLU A 39 10.24 2.83 -2.86
N THR A 40 9.16 3.16 -2.15
CA THR A 40 7.78 2.90 -2.60
C THR A 40 7.43 3.72 -3.83
N CYS A 41 7.78 5.01 -3.85
CA CYS A 41 7.59 5.87 -5.01
C CYS A 41 8.39 5.37 -6.23
N ARG A 42 9.70 5.12 -6.07
CA ARG A 42 10.60 4.63 -7.14
C ARG A 42 10.10 3.34 -7.78
N ARG A 43 9.54 2.43 -6.98
CA ARG A 43 8.99 1.16 -7.46
C ARG A 43 7.90 1.37 -8.51
N LEU A 44 7.11 2.43 -8.38
CA LEU A 44 5.97 2.72 -9.26
C LEU A 44 6.36 3.43 -10.55
N GLU A 45 7.55 4.02 -10.65
CA GLU A 45 7.98 4.85 -11.80
C GLU A 45 7.91 4.11 -13.14
N THR A 46 8.09 2.79 -13.12
CA THR A 46 8.05 1.98 -14.34
C THR A 46 6.64 1.63 -14.82
N LEU A 47 5.61 1.98 -14.03
CA LEU A 47 4.22 1.57 -14.26
C LEU A 47 3.24 2.74 -14.24
N ILE A 48 3.47 3.76 -13.43
CA ILE A 48 2.52 4.85 -13.17
C ILE A 48 3.22 6.17 -13.39
N ASP A 49 2.65 7.01 -14.27
CA ASP A 49 3.15 8.35 -14.51
C ASP A 49 3.14 9.18 -13.22
N PRO A 50 4.18 9.99 -12.95
CA PRO A 50 4.26 10.78 -11.72
C PRO A 50 3.03 11.64 -11.43
N GLU A 51 2.34 12.13 -12.46
CA GLU A 51 1.11 12.94 -12.34
C GLU A 51 -0.09 12.17 -11.77
N LYS A 52 -0.05 10.83 -11.78
CA LYS A 52 -1.07 9.91 -11.26
C LYS A 52 -0.69 9.29 -9.92
N ILE A 53 0.34 9.81 -9.26
CA ILE A 53 0.75 9.40 -7.91
C ILE A 53 0.22 10.42 -6.91
N TYR A 54 -0.70 9.99 -6.06
CA TYR A 54 -1.25 10.78 -4.96
C TYR A 54 -0.70 10.25 -3.63
N VAL A 55 -0.33 11.16 -2.74
CA VAL A 55 0.19 10.83 -1.41
C VAL A 55 -0.79 11.35 -0.37
N VAL A 56 -1.31 10.48 0.47
CA VAL A 56 -2.19 10.86 1.58
C VAL A 56 -1.36 10.90 2.86
N GLY A 57 -1.15 12.10 3.41
CA GLY A 57 -0.31 12.36 4.57
C GLY A 57 -1.03 13.08 5.70
N SER A 58 -0.31 13.37 6.78
CA SER A 58 -0.79 14.20 7.88
C SER A 58 -0.04 15.54 7.91
N ALA A 59 -0.67 16.58 8.47
CA ALA A 59 -0.07 17.91 8.57
C ALA A 59 1.27 17.91 9.35
N SER A 60 1.45 16.96 10.27
CA SER A 60 2.71 16.78 11.01
C SER A 60 3.90 16.37 10.15
N HIS A 61 3.67 15.86 8.93
CA HIS A 61 4.70 15.33 8.03
C HIS A 61 4.67 15.98 6.64
N GLU A 62 3.85 17.00 6.44
CA GLU A 62 3.66 17.67 5.14
C GLU A 62 4.99 18.14 4.53
N GLY A 63 5.80 18.87 5.29
CA GLY A 63 7.09 19.38 4.79
C GLY A 63 8.07 18.28 4.39
N GLU A 64 8.13 17.19 5.16
CA GLU A 64 9.02 16.05 4.85
C GLU A 64 8.52 15.29 3.61
N LEU A 65 7.21 15.07 3.50
CA LEU A 65 6.61 14.44 2.32
C LEU A 65 6.86 15.27 1.06
N GLN A 66 6.66 16.58 1.13
CA GLN A 66 6.91 17.48 0.02
C GLN A 66 8.38 17.45 -0.40
N GLN A 67 9.31 17.49 0.56
CA GLN A 67 10.74 17.44 0.29
C GLN A 67 11.15 16.11 -0.38
N GLN A 68 10.72 14.96 0.17
CA GLN A 68 11.08 13.66 -0.39
C GLN A 68 10.43 13.42 -1.76
N MET A 69 9.20 13.89 -1.98
CA MET A 69 8.56 13.81 -3.29
C MET A 69 9.30 14.66 -4.33
N ALA A 70 9.67 15.90 -4.00
CA ALA A 70 10.42 16.76 -4.91
C ALA A 70 11.81 16.19 -5.29
N GLN A 71 12.43 15.39 -4.42
CA GLN A 71 13.69 14.71 -4.72
C GLN A 71 13.53 13.57 -5.75
N ILE A 72 12.37 12.93 -5.80
CA ILE A 72 12.08 11.84 -6.74
C ILE A 72 11.47 12.39 -8.03
N TYR A 73 10.52 13.30 -7.88
CA TYR A 73 9.67 13.86 -8.93
C TYR A 73 9.80 15.39 -8.89
N PRO A 74 10.72 15.98 -9.68
CA PRO A 74 10.91 17.44 -9.72
C PRO A 74 9.65 18.23 -10.10
N ASP A 75 8.79 17.64 -10.93
CA ASP A 75 7.53 18.23 -11.41
C ASP A 75 6.31 17.83 -10.54
N TYR A 76 6.54 17.30 -9.33
CA TYR A 76 5.45 16.90 -8.44
C TYR A 76 4.59 18.08 -8.03
N ARG A 77 3.28 17.96 -8.26
CA ARG A 77 2.35 19.07 -8.07
C ARG A 77 1.76 19.06 -6.65
N PRO A 78 1.59 20.22 -6.00
CA PRO A 78 1.03 20.30 -4.66
C PRO A 78 -0.33 19.61 -4.49
N GLU A 79 -1.16 19.60 -5.55
CA GLU A 79 -2.50 18.98 -5.54
C GLU A 79 -2.46 17.45 -5.41
N GLN A 80 -1.29 16.85 -5.63
CA GLN A 80 -1.08 15.40 -5.47
C GLN A 80 -0.74 15.01 -4.03
N LEU A 81 -0.34 15.98 -3.18
CA LEU A 81 -0.10 15.77 -1.76
C LEU A 81 -1.37 16.12 -0.97
N LEU A 82 -2.08 15.08 -0.54
CA LEU A 82 -3.36 15.18 0.12
C LEU A 82 -3.14 15.11 1.64
N ILE A 83 -3.23 16.24 2.33
CA ILE A 83 -3.08 16.30 3.79
C ILE A 83 -4.42 16.06 4.47
N GLU A 84 -4.54 14.92 5.17
CA GLU A 84 -5.75 14.57 5.89
C GLU A 84 -6.07 15.61 6.98
N PRO A 85 -7.33 16.07 7.07
CA PRO A 85 -7.73 17.03 8.09
C PRO A 85 -7.66 16.46 9.50
N LEU A 86 -7.89 15.14 9.64
CA LEU A 86 -7.88 14.40 10.90
C LEU A 86 -7.41 12.96 10.64
N SER A 87 -6.47 12.45 11.43
CA SER A 87 -6.05 11.06 11.34
C SER A 87 -7.14 10.12 11.88
N ARG A 88 -7.75 9.32 11.00
CA ARG A 88 -8.88 8.42 11.32
C ARG A 88 -8.66 6.98 10.85
N ASN A 89 -7.40 6.54 10.75
CA ASN A 89 -6.97 5.24 10.18
C ASN A 89 -7.21 5.12 8.67
N THR A 90 -6.92 3.94 8.13
CA THR A 90 -6.79 3.65 6.70
C THR A 90 -8.07 3.88 5.90
N ALA A 91 -9.23 3.39 6.35
CA ALA A 91 -10.45 3.46 5.54
C ALA A 91 -10.93 4.91 5.29
N PRO A 92 -10.99 5.80 6.30
CA PRO A 92 -11.28 7.21 6.07
C PRO A 92 -10.23 7.93 5.21
N ALA A 93 -8.94 7.59 5.37
CA ALA A 93 -7.85 8.14 4.55
C ALA A 93 -8.04 7.81 3.07
N ILE A 94 -8.35 6.54 2.77
CA ILE A 94 -8.64 6.07 1.41
C ILE A 94 -9.87 6.79 0.84
N LEU A 95 -10.98 6.79 1.56
CA LEU A 95 -12.22 7.42 1.10
C LEU A 95 -12.00 8.91 0.80
N TRP A 96 -11.41 9.63 1.75
CA TRP A 96 -11.15 11.06 1.58
C TRP A 96 -10.20 11.33 0.42
N GLY A 97 -9.12 10.54 0.30
CA GLY A 97 -8.16 10.65 -0.80
C GLY A 97 -8.79 10.41 -2.17
N ILE A 98 -9.66 9.39 -2.29
CA ILE A 98 -10.35 9.10 -3.57
C ILE A 98 -11.25 10.27 -3.97
N LEU A 99 -11.92 10.89 -2.99
CA LEU A 99 -12.75 12.08 -3.24
C LEU A 99 -11.94 13.32 -3.66
N GLN A 100 -10.63 13.36 -3.44
CA GLN A 100 -9.76 14.44 -3.93
C GLN A 100 -9.26 14.20 -5.36
N ILE A 101 -9.29 12.96 -5.85
CA ILE A 101 -8.88 12.65 -7.24
C ILE A 101 -9.82 13.39 -8.21
N PRO A 102 -9.29 14.05 -9.27
CA PRO A 102 -10.09 14.72 -10.28
C PRO A 102 -11.13 13.80 -10.92
N GLU A 103 -12.33 14.33 -11.17
CA GLU A 103 -13.47 13.54 -11.67
C GLU A 103 -13.16 12.81 -12.99
N ASN A 104 -12.37 13.45 -13.87
CA ASN A 104 -11.94 12.85 -15.14
C ASN A 104 -10.97 11.66 -14.98
N GLN A 105 -10.45 11.42 -13.76
CA GLN A 105 -9.57 10.29 -13.44
C GLN A 105 -10.27 9.20 -12.61
N ARG A 106 -11.42 9.46 -11.99
CA ARG A 106 -12.13 8.53 -11.06
C ARG A 106 -12.67 7.25 -11.69
N GLY A 107 -12.52 7.06 -13.00
CA GLY A 107 -12.85 5.81 -13.69
C GLY A 107 -11.66 4.88 -13.90
N GLU A 108 -10.46 5.27 -13.49
CA GLU A 108 -9.26 4.43 -13.55
C GLU A 108 -9.10 3.60 -12.27
N PRO A 109 -8.59 2.36 -12.37
CA PRO A 109 -8.19 1.59 -11.19
C PRO A 109 -7.20 2.37 -10.31
N VAL A 110 -7.47 2.44 -9.02
CA VAL A 110 -6.63 3.06 -7.98
C VAL A 110 -5.98 1.96 -7.15
N VAL A 111 -4.64 1.90 -7.15
CA VAL A 111 -3.88 1.06 -6.21
C VAL A 111 -3.61 1.83 -4.92
N ILE A 112 -3.97 1.25 -3.78
CA ILE A 112 -3.72 1.78 -2.45
C ILE A 112 -2.54 1.05 -1.83
N LEU A 113 -1.52 1.80 -1.43
CA LEU A 113 -0.25 1.29 -0.91
C LEU A 113 0.09 1.93 0.44
N ALA A 114 0.66 1.16 1.35
CA ALA A 114 1.34 1.73 2.51
C ALA A 114 2.74 2.23 2.11
N SER A 115 3.17 3.36 2.67
CA SER A 115 4.49 3.96 2.43
C SER A 115 5.66 3.26 3.14
N ASP A 116 5.40 2.32 4.04
CA ASP A 116 6.42 1.73 4.93
C ASP A 116 6.66 0.22 4.70
N HIS A 117 6.25 -0.29 3.53
CA HIS A 117 6.49 -1.67 3.13
C HIS A 117 7.81 -1.80 2.35
N LEU A 118 8.66 -2.72 2.80
CA LEU A 118 9.85 -3.15 2.07
C LEU A 118 9.49 -4.29 1.13
N ILE A 119 9.67 -4.09 -0.18
CA ILE A 119 9.43 -5.11 -1.21
C ILE A 119 10.75 -5.41 -1.93
N LYS A 120 11.25 -6.64 -1.75
CA LYS A 120 12.57 -7.06 -2.24
C LYS A 120 12.61 -7.50 -3.71
N ALA A 121 11.46 -7.79 -4.32
CA ALA A 121 11.32 -8.27 -5.70
C ALA A 121 10.38 -7.33 -6.48
N PRO A 122 10.83 -6.11 -6.84
CA PRO A 122 9.99 -5.10 -7.48
C PRO A 122 9.39 -5.56 -8.81
N GLU A 123 10.11 -6.38 -9.59
CA GLU A 123 9.63 -6.93 -10.86
C GLU A 123 8.41 -7.83 -10.71
N HIS A 124 8.39 -8.72 -9.70
CA HIS A 124 7.22 -9.55 -9.41
C HIS A 124 6.05 -8.71 -8.89
N PHE A 125 6.35 -7.69 -8.09
CA PHE A 125 5.34 -6.76 -7.61
C PHE A 125 4.66 -6.01 -8.76
N ILE A 126 5.42 -5.52 -9.74
CA ILE A 126 4.86 -4.85 -10.93
C ILE A 126 4.02 -5.81 -11.77
N GLY A 127 4.45 -7.07 -11.93
CA GLY A 127 3.62 -8.10 -12.57
C GLY A 127 2.29 -8.32 -11.84
N ALA A 128 2.32 -8.37 -10.50
CA ALA A 128 1.11 -8.51 -9.70
C ALA A 128 0.16 -7.29 -9.84
N LEU A 129 0.70 -6.07 -9.88
CA LEU A 129 -0.12 -4.87 -10.09
C LEU A 129 -0.82 -4.87 -11.45
N LYS A 130 -0.13 -5.29 -12.52
CA LYS A 130 -0.74 -5.42 -13.86
C LYS A 130 -1.88 -6.43 -13.89
N ASN A 131 -1.70 -7.59 -13.24
CA ASN A 131 -2.76 -8.58 -13.12
C ASN A 131 -3.95 -8.05 -12.32
N ALA A 132 -3.69 -7.31 -11.24
CA ALA A 132 -4.73 -6.68 -10.43
C ALA A 132 -5.49 -5.60 -11.21
N GLU A 133 -4.83 -4.84 -12.09
CA GLU A 133 -5.48 -3.84 -12.94
C GLU A 133 -6.56 -4.46 -13.83
N THR A 134 -6.29 -5.64 -14.41
CA THR A 134 -7.26 -6.40 -15.21
C THR A 134 -8.52 -6.76 -14.40
N LEU A 135 -8.33 -7.22 -13.15
CA LEU A 135 -9.46 -7.55 -12.26
C LEU A 135 -10.22 -6.31 -11.81
N ALA A 136 -9.51 -5.27 -11.38
CA ALA A 136 -10.12 -4.02 -10.91
C ALA A 136 -10.93 -3.34 -12.00
N SER A 137 -10.43 -3.34 -13.24
CA SER A 137 -11.14 -2.84 -14.42
C SER A 137 -12.40 -3.66 -14.75
N SER A 138 -12.47 -4.90 -14.27
CA SER A 138 -13.64 -5.77 -14.40
C SER A 138 -14.63 -5.66 -13.22
N GLY A 139 -14.43 -4.68 -12.32
CA GLY A 139 -15.33 -4.39 -11.21
C GLY A 139 -15.02 -5.12 -9.90
N TYR A 140 -13.86 -5.77 -9.79
CA TYR A 140 -13.43 -6.42 -8.54
C TYR A 140 -12.72 -5.44 -7.59
N LEU A 141 -12.93 -5.63 -6.28
CA LEU A 141 -12.00 -5.12 -5.25
C LEU A 141 -10.90 -6.17 -5.05
N VAL A 142 -9.67 -5.81 -5.42
CA VAL A 142 -8.51 -6.70 -5.41
C VAL A 142 -7.69 -6.48 -4.15
N THR A 143 -7.18 -7.57 -3.57
CA THR A 143 -6.16 -7.56 -2.51
C THR A 143 -4.99 -8.47 -2.91
N PHE A 144 -3.85 -8.32 -2.25
CA PHE A 144 -2.62 -9.02 -2.57
C PHE A 144 -2.22 -9.99 -1.45
N GLY A 145 -2.08 -11.26 -1.82
CA GLY A 145 -1.64 -12.33 -0.91
C GLY A 145 -0.12 -12.51 -0.92
N ILE A 146 0.48 -12.66 0.26
CA ILE A 146 1.89 -13.06 0.42
C ILE A 146 1.91 -14.47 1.01
N ARG A 147 2.74 -15.36 0.45
CA ARG A 147 2.90 -16.70 1.01
C ARG A 147 3.44 -16.61 2.45
N PRO A 148 2.76 -17.18 3.45
CA PRO A 148 3.23 -17.17 4.83
C PRO A 148 4.51 -18.00 4.98
N ASP A 149 5.45 -17.51 5.78
CA ASP A 149 6.65 -18.26 6.19
C ASP A 149 6.67 -18.64 7.68
N ARG A 150 5.70 -18.15 8.45
CA ARG A 150 5.52 -18.38 9.88
C ARG A 150 4.05 -18.16 10.28
N PRO A 151 3.60 -18.60 11.46
CA PRO A 151 2.23 -18.35 11.92
C PRO A 151 2.14 -16.96 12.57
N GLU A 152 2.18 -15.90 11.77
CA GLU A 152 2.09 -14.51 12.26
C GLU A 152 0.65 -14.17 12.67
N THR A 153 0.44 -13.74 13.92
CA THR A 153 -0.90 -13.38 14.44
C THR A 153 -1.19 -11.88 14.30
N GLY A 154 -0.18 -11.07 14.00
CA GLY A 154 -0.34 -9.62 13.78
C GLY A 154 -0.91 -9.24 12.41
N TYR A 155 -1.03 -10.20 11.47
CA TYR A 155 -1.47 -9.97 10.09
C TYR A 155 -2.88 -10.50 9.84
N GLY A 156 -3.51 -9.98 8.79
CA GLY A 156 -4.68 -10.61 8.18
C GLY A 156 -4.27 -11.78 7.30
N TYR A 157 -5.17 -12.75 7.14
CA TYR A 157 -5.05 -13.88 6.22
C TYR A 157 -6.20 -13.87 5.22
N ILE A 158 -5.89 -14.30 4.00
CA ILE A 158 -6.79 -14.37 2.87
C ILE A 158 -6.83 -15.82 2.43
N LYS A 159 -8.01 -16.42 2.44
CA LYS A 159 -8.25 -17.75 1.89
C LYS A 159 -8.59 -17.64 0.41
N ALA A 160 -7.80 -18.30 -0.44
CA ALA A 160 -8.09 -18.44 -1.85
C ALA A 160 -9.35 -19.31 -2.06
N GLY A 161 -10.21 -18.84 -2.96
CA GLY A 161 -11.41 -19.55 -3.42
C GLY A 161 -11.27 -19.98 -4.87
N GLU A 162 -12.32 -19.74 -5.66
CA GLU A 162 -12.36 -20.06 -7.09
C GLU A 162 -11.25 -19.34 -7.86
N ALA A 163 -10.51 -20.07 -8.71
CA ALA A 163 -9.51 -19.48 -9.59
C ALA A 163 -10.16 -18.59 -10.66
N LEU A 164 -9.51 -17.47 -10.96
CA LEU A 164 -9.84 -16.58 -12.07
C LEU A 164 -8.76 -16.70 -13.15
N GLU A 165 -8.96 -16.03 -14.29
CA GLU A 165 -7.93 -15.97 -15.34
C GLU A 165 -6.60 -15.42 -14.80
N VAL A 166 -6.69 -14.41 -13.93
CA VAL A 166 -5.58 -13.93 -13.13
C VAL A 166 -6.02 -13.87 -11.66
N GLY A 167 -5.34 -14.62 -10.79
CA GLY A 167 -5.64 -14.64 -9.35
C GLY A 167 -6.81 -15.55 -8.95
N PHE A 168 -7.42 -15.26 -7.80
CA PHE A 168 -8.47 -16.07 -7.17
C PHE A 168 -9.54 -15.16 -6.56
N LYS A 169 -10.78 -15.63 -6.49
CA LYS A 169 -11.79 -15.04 -5.59
C LYS A 169 -11.35 -15.26 -4.14
N VAL A 170 -11.66 -14.30 -3.29
CA VAL A 170 -11.43 -14.45 -1.84
C VAL A 170 -12.59 -15.26 -1.25
N ALA A 171 -12.28 -16.43 -0.70
CA ALA A 171 -13.27 -17.26 -0.01
C ALA A 171 -13.49 -16.79 1.43
N ASP A 172 -12.43 -16.30 2.09
CA ASP A 172 -12.49 -15.80 3.46
C ASP A 172 -11.40 -14.76 3.72
N PHE A 173 -11.67 -13.82 4.61
CA PHE A 173 -10.74 -12.78 5.04
C PHE A 173 -10.75 -12.69 6.57
N VAL A 174 -9.64 -13.06 7.18
CA VAL A 174 -9.52 -13.21 8.65
C VAL A 174 -8.46 -12.26 9.16
N GLU A 175 -8.85 -11.29 10.00
CA GLU A 175 -7.93 -10.33 10.58
C GLU A 175 -7.38 -10.83 11.93
N LYS A 176 -6.06 -10.98 12.02
CA LYS A 176 -5.34 -11.28 13.28
C LYS A 176 -5.86 -12.52 14.01
N PRO A 177 -5.74 -13.71 13.41
CA PRO A 177 -6.15 -14.95 14.04
C PRO A 177 -5.35 -15.24 15.32
N ASP A 178 -5.87 -16.12 16.16
CA ASP A 178 -5.09 -16.68 17.26
C ASP A 178 -3.94 -17.57 16.76
N GLN A 179 -3.03 -17.91 17.67
CA GLN A 179 -1.82 -18.68 17.36
C GLN A 179 -2.13 -20.04 16.72
N SER A 180 -3.08 -20.79 17.27
CA SER A 180 -3.45 -22.12 16.75
C SER A 180 -4.06 -22.05 15.35
N THR A 181 -4.85 -21.02 15.10
CA THR A 181 -5.46 -20.76 13.81
C THR A 181 -4.40 -20.36 12.78
N ALA A 182 -3.46 -19.48 13.15
CA ALA A 182 -2.34 -19.09 12.28
C ALA A 182 -1.44 -20.28 11.91
N GLU A 183 -1.19 -21.20 12.84
CA GLU A 183 -0.48 -22.46 12.58
C GLU A 183 -1.22 -23.31 11.55
N SER A 184 -2.53 -23.48 11.70
CA SER A 184 -3.35 -24.22 10.71
C SER A 184 -3.34 -23.57 9.32
N TYR A 185 -3.27 -22.23 9.25
CA TYR A 185 -3.21 -21.51 7.99
C TYR A 185 -1.86 -21.64 7.31
N LEU A 186 -0.76 -21.67 8.08
CA LEU A 186 0.58 -21.91 7.54
C LEU A 186 0.72 -23.31 6.93
N GLU A 187 0.07 -24.31 7.53
CA GLU A 187 0.06 -25.68 7.01
C GLU A 187 -0.77 -25.85 5.72
N SER A 188 -1.70 -24.92 5.48
CA SER A 188 -2.55 -24.90 4.29
C SER A 188 -1.89 -24.14 3.13
N SER A 189 -2.04 -24.67 1.91
CA SER A 189 -1.65 -23.95 0.68
C SER A 189 -2.64 -22.87 0.27
N ASP A 190 -3.82 -22.82 0.92
CA ASP A 190 -4.93 -21.97 0.48
C ASP A 190 -4.92 -20.59 1.14
N TYR A 191 -4.12 -20.41 2.19
CA TYR A 191 -4.04 -19.16 2.93
C TYR A 191 -2.79 -18.37 2.57
N THR A 192 -2.98 -17.06 2.43
CA THR A 192 -1.92 -16.07 2.24
C THR A 192 -2.07 -14.95 3.25
N TRP A 193 -0.99 -14.27 3.61
CA TRP A 193 -1.08 -13.03 4.37
C TRP A 193 -1.65 -11.91 3.51
N ASN A 194 -2.51 -11.09 4.11
CA ASN A 194 -2.94 -9.84 3.54
C ASN A 194 -1.77 -8.84 3.52
N ALA A 195 -1.32 -8.47 2.32
CA ALA A 195 -0.29 -7.45 2.13
C ALA A 195 -0.75 -6.04 2.53
N SER A 196 -2.04 -5.83 2.83
CA SER A 196 -2.65 -4.52 3.06
C SER A 196 -2.45 -3.56 1.88
N ILE A 197 -2.44 -4.13 0.68
CA ILE A 197 -2.45 -3.45 -0.60
C ILE A 197 -3.79 -3.77 -1.24
N PHE A 198 -4.44 -2.77 -1.82
CA PHE A 198 -5.75 -2.92 -2.43
C PHE A 198 -5.78 -2.25 -3.79
N MET A 199 -6.65 -2.71 -4.68
CA MET A 199 -6.92 -2.04 -5.94
C MET A 199 -8.40 -2.13 -6.29
N ALA A 200 -8.99 -1.01 -6.67
CA ALA A 200 -10.39 -0.93 -7.10
C ALA A 200 -10.56 0.20 -8.11
N THR A 201 -11.65 0.16 -8.88
CA THR A 201 -12.09 1.27 -9.73
C THR A 201 -13.11 2.12 -8.98
#